data_AF-A0A4U0WLF2-F1
#
_entry.id   AF-A0A4U0WLF2-F1
#
_cell.length_a   1.000
_cell.length_b   1.000
_cell.length_c   1.000
_cell.angle_alpha   90.00
_cell.angle_beta   90.00
_cell.angle_gamma   90.00
#
_symmetry.space_group_name_H-M   'P 1'
#
loop_
_entity.id
_entity.type
_entity.pdbx_description
1 polymer ?
#
loop_
_entity_poly.entity_id
_entity_poly.type
_entity_poly.pdbx_seq_one_letter_code
_entity_poly.pdbx_strand_id
1 'polypeptide(L)'
;MVEQALQTNDPPGPTSGILSQPPSAQTAPWTPHTVLSTLPDPPAPHTSSPLPFLHVLSRLKTTKREGWRRFGIAHGESIADHMYRMSILTMLAPASLASRLNIPRCTQMALVHDMAESLVGDITPVDGVLKAEKSRRETATMSYLCGDLLGKVGGGVAGEEMRAVWQEYEDGETLEARFVHDVDKMELLLQMMEYERAAQGTLDLGEFAWVATRIELPEVRAWCEELLKERDEFWRGVGRTTGGGQEVGAEKEAQHVEYYGNGNATNGA
;
A
#
# COMPACT_ATOMS: atom_id res chain seq x y z
N MET A 1 8.08 -12.22 -19.96
CA MET A 1 8.51 -12.75 -18.65
C MET A 1 7.46 -12.59 -17.54
N VAL A 2 6.30 -11.96 -17.80
CA VAL A 2 5.25 -11.75 -16.77
C VAL A 2 4.49 -13.03 -16.38
N GLU A 3 4.40 -14.03 -17.27
CA GLU A 3 3.73 -15.33 -16.99
C GLU A 3 4.37 -16.15 -15.85
N GLN A 4 5.64 -15.91 -15.51
CA GLN A 4 6.34 -16.63 -14.44
C GLN A 4 6.17 -15.99 -13.06
N ALA A 5 5.64 -14.75 -12.97
CA ALA A 5 5.47 -14.03 -11.71
C ALA A 5 4.34 -14.58 -10.82
N LEU A 6 3.64 -15.63 -11.27
CA LEU A 6 2.46 -16.20 -10.63
C LEU A 6 2.73 -17.53 -9.90
N GLN A 7 3.98 -17.98 -9.85
CA GLN A 7 4.35 -19.30 -9.32
C GLN A 7 5.04 -19.14 -7.95
N THR A 8 4.56 -19.93 -6.98
CA THR A 8 5.04 -19.93 -5.58
C THR A 8 5.58 -21.32 -5.22
N ASN A 9 6.63 -21.45 -4.39
CA ASN A 9 7.22 -22.74 -3.98
C ASN A 9 6.44 -23.42 -2.86
N ASP A 10 5.76 -22.66 -2.00
CA ASP A 10 5.03 -23.18 -0.84
C ASP A 10 3.51 -23.06 -1.05
N PRO A 11 2.69 -24.01 -0.55
CA PRO A 11 1.23 -23.87 -0.60
C PRO A 11 0.81 -22.59 0.15
N PRO A 12 -0.27 -21.91 -0.28
CA PRO A 12 -0.71 -20.67 0.34
C PRO A 12 -0.88 -20.84 1.85
N GLY A 13 -0.20 -20.00 2.62
CA GLY A 13 -0.11 -20.11 4.08
C GLY A 13 -1.49 -20.12 4.76
N PRO A 14 -1.63 -20.81 5.91
CA PRO A 14 -2.92 -21.00 6.57
C PRO A 14 -3.43 -19.69 7.20
N THR A 15 -4.66 -19.28 6.85
CA THR A 15 -5.70 -18.48 7.57
C THR A 15 -5.30 -17.60 8.78
N SER A 16 -4.10 -17.02 8.81
CA SER A 16 -3.64 -16.16 9.89
C SER A 16 -3.87 -14.71 9.46
N GLY A 17 -5.11 -14.28 9.67
CA GLY A 17 -5.63 -13.00 9.20
C GLY A 17 -7.14 -12.85 9.35
N ILE A 18 -7.88 -13.92 9.68
CA ILE A 18 -9.17 -13.72 10.33
C ILE A 18 -8.85 -12.98 11.62
N LEU A 19 -9.24 -11.71 11.70
CA LEU A 19 -9.39 -11.00 12.96
C LEU A 19 -10.08 -11.98 13.91
N SER A 20 -9.33 -12.59 14.83
CA SER A 20 -9.90 -13.36 15.94
C SER A 20 -10.45 -12.36 16.97
N GLN A 21 -11.24 -11.41 16.48
CA GLN A 21 -12.31 -10.85 17.25
C GLN A 21 -13.48 -11.82 17.04
N PRO A 22 -13.97 -12.52 18.07
CA PRO A 22 -15.35 -13.03 18.00
C PRO A 22 -16.25 -11.87 17.58
N PRO A 23 -17.42 -12.12 16.95
CA PRO A 23 -18.39 -11.07 16.66
C PRO A 23 -18.98 -10.55 17.98
N SER A 24 -18.21 -9.77 18.72
CA SER A 24 -18.64 -9.05 19.91
C SER A 24 -18.76 -7.58 19.54
N ALA A 25 -19.98 -7.21 19.14
CA ALA A 25 -20.58 -5.90 19.34
C ALA A 25 -19.72 -4.67 18.99
N GLN A 26 -19.46 -4.43 17.71
CA GLN A 26 -19.40 -3.04 17.21
C GLN A 26 -20.68 -2.77 16.43
N THR A 27 -21.70 -2.28 17.14
CA THR A 27 -23.00 -1.89 16.57
C THR A 27 -22.97 -0.52 15.90
N ALA A 28 -21.85 0.21 15.98
CA ALA A 28 -21.69 1.52 15.38
C ALA A 28 -20.94 1.43 14.04
N PRO A 29 -21.40 2.15 12.99
CA PRO A 29 -20.69 2.20 11.72
C PRO A 29 -19.33 2.87 11.89
N TRP A 30 -18.32 2.37 11.18
CA TRP A 30 -16.96 2.91 11.24
C TRP A 30 -16.93 4.39 10.83
N THR A 31 -16.26 5.22 11.63
CA THR A 31 -15.90 6.61 11.34
C THR A 31 -14.52 6.94 11.94
N PRO A 32 -13.86 8.04 11.54
CA PRO A 32 -12.68 8.51 12.25
C PRO A 32 -12.94 8.66 13.76
N HIS A 33 -14.11 9.19 14.15
CA HIS A 33 -14.50 9.40 15.54
C HIS A 33 -14.60 8.11 16.35
N THR A 34 -15.08 7.01 15.76
CA THR A 34 -15.12 5.72 16.46
C THR A 34 -13.71 5.24 16.82
N VAL A 35 -12.73 5.45 15.94
CA VAL A 35 -11.32 5.12 16.23
C VAL A 35 -10.72 6.08 17.25
N LEU A 36 -10.92 7.39 17.07
CA LEU A 36 -10.39 8.42 17.96
C LEU A 36 -10.90 8.26 19.40
N SER A 37 -12.14 7.81 19.59
CA SER A 37 -12.74 7.55 20.91
C SER A 37 -12.04 6.44 21.70
N THR A 38 -11.22 5.62 21.05
CA THR A 38 -10.41 4.57 21.69
C THR A 38 -9.05 5.06 22.15
N LEU A 39 -8.64 6.27 21.76
CA LEU A 39 -7.34 6.83 22.12
C LEU A 39 -7.36 7.35 23.56
N PRO A 40 -6.28 7.13 24.35
CA PRO A 40 -6.18 7.69 25.69
C PRO A 40 -6.23 9.22 25.73
N ASP A 41 -5.69 9.87 24.70
CA ASP A 41 -5.68 11.32 24.52
C ASP A 41 -6.07 11.66 23.07
N PRO A 42 -7.38 11.81 22.78
CA PRO A 42 -7.84 12.13 21.43
C PRO A 42 -7.36 13.53 21.01
N PRO A 43 -6.86 13.69 19.76
CA PRO A 43 -6.41 14.98 19.24
C PRO A 43 -7.55 16.02 19.25
N ALA A 44 -7.27 17.21 19.77
CA ALA A 44 -8.21 18.33 19.71
C ALA A 44 -8.39 18.81 18.25
N PRO A 45 -9.62 18.87 17.71
CA PRO A 45 -9.85 19.38 16.37
C PRO A 45 -9.83 20.90 16.33
N HIS A 46 -9.66 21.46 15.13
CA HIS A 46 -9.81 22.87 14.81
C HIS A 46 -8.92 23.81 15.63
N THR A 47 -7.69 23.39 15.93
CA THR A 47 -6.67 24.23 16.57
C THR A 47 -5.83 24.95 15.51
N SER A 48 -5.18 26.05 15.87
CA SER A 48 -4.20 26.72 15.00
C SER A 48 -2.82 26.04 14.98
N SER A 49 -2.66 24.97 15.76
CA SER A 49 -1.41 24.21 15.90
C SER A 49 -1.47 22.93 15.08
N PRO A 50 -0.38 22.53 14.39
CA PRO A 50 -0.33 21.24 13.69
C PRO A 50 -0.16 20.04 14.64
N LEU A 51 0.06 20.25 15.94
CA LEU A 51 0.36 19.17 16.88
C LEU A 51 -0.68 18.04 16.90
N PRO A 52 -2.01 18.30 16.92
CA PRO A 52 -3.01 17.24 16.88
C PRO A 52 -2.89 16.35 15.64
N PHE A 53 -2.61 16.94 14.46
CA PHE A 53 -2.35 16.21 13.23
C PHE A 53 -1.09 15.32 13.35
N LEU A 54 0.01 15.88 13.87
CA LEU A 54 1.26 15.15 14.03
C LEU A 54 1.15 13.97 15.01
N HIS A 55 0.33 14.10 16.06
CA HIS A 55 0.05 12.99 16.98
C HIS A 55 -0.70 11.84 16.30
N VAL A 56 -1.68 12.14 15.44
CA VAL A 56 -2.37 11.09 14.65
C VAL A 56 -1.42 10.46 13.65
N LEU A 57 -0.62 11.27 12.94
CA LEU A 57 0.34 10.81 11.95
C LEU A 57 1.37 9.83 12.53
N SER A 58 1.73 9.97 13.81
CA SER A 58 2.63 9.03 14.49
C SER A 58 2.15 7.57 14.46
N ARG A 59 0.85 7.32 14.26
CA ARG A 59 0.29 5.97 14.16
C ARG A 59 0.85 5.21 12.95
N LEU A 60 1.21 5.89 11.87
CA LEU A 60 1.84 5.28 10.69
C LEU A 60 3.21 4.64 10.99
N LYS A 61 3.89 5.10 12.05
CA LYS A 61 5.17 4.50 12.50
C LYS A 61 4.96 3.17 13.23
N THR A 62 3.78 2.96 13.79
CA THR A 62 3.45 1.80 14.63
C THR A 62 2.55 0.80 13.95
N THR A 63 1.73 1.23 13.00
CA THR A 63 0.92 0.35 12.16
C THR A 63 1.84 -0.37 11.19
N LYS A 64 1.84 -1.70 11.26
CA LYS A 64 2.66 -2.58 10.44
C LYS A 64 1.90 -2.96 9.17
N ARG A 65 2.65 -3.16 8.08
CA ARG A 65 2.05 -3.64 6.82
C ARG A 65 1.55 -5.07 7.02
N GLU A 66 0.23 -5.23 7.02
CA GLU A 66 -0.50 -6.45 7.39
C GLU A 66 -0.24 -7.60 6.43
N GLY A 67 0.04 -7.29 5.16
CA GLY A 67 0.44 -8.26 4.14
C GLY A 67 1.56 -9.18 4.65
N TRP A 68 2.60 -8.63 5.27
CA TRP A 68 3.76 -9.39 5.77
C TRP A 68 3.44 -10.24 7.00
N ARG A 69 2.54 -9.78 7.87
CA ARG A 69 2.20 -10.50 9.12
C ARG A 69 1.54 -11.85 8.83
N ARG A 70 0.82 -11.96 7.71
CA ARG A 70 0.22 -13.22 7.21
C ARG A 70 1.26 -14.30 6.91
N PHE A 71 2.51 -13.90 6.66
CA PHE A 71 3.65 -14.77 6.41
C PHE A 71 4.55 -14.94 7.65
N GLY A 72 4.05 -14.62 8.84
CA GLY A 72 4.78 -14.76 10.10
C GLY A 72 5.80 -13.66 10.37
N ILE A 73 5.83 -12.61 9.56
CA ILE A 73 6.77 -11.49 9.72
C ILE A 73 6.20 -10.49 10.75
N ALA A 74 6.40 -10.79 12.03
CA ALA A 74 5.87 -9.97 13.13
C ALA A 74 6.60 -8.61 13.29
N HIS A 75 7.87 -8.53 12.87
CA HIS A 75 8.70 -7.32 12.94
C HIS A 75 8.94 -6.72 11.55
N GLY A 76 7.89 -6.67 10.74
CA GLY A 76 7.94 -6.06 9.41
C GLY A 76 8.01 -4.53 9.45
N GLU A 77 8.08 -3.96 8.26
CA GLU A 77 8.02 -2.53 8.02
C GLU A 77 6.70 -1.92 8.53
N SER A 78 6.75 -0.65 8.90
CA SER A 78 5.57 0.19 9.13
C SER A 78 5.14 0.87 7.83
N ILE A 79 3.91 1.41 7.81
CA ILE A 79 3.42 2.20 6.67
C ILE A 79 4.34 3.41 6.40
N ALA A 80 4.88 4.01 7.46
CA ALA A 80 5.83 5.11 7.31
C ALA A 80 7.16 4.68 6.65
N ASP A 81 7.62 3.45 6.89
CA ASP A 81 8.84 2.90 6.25
C ASP A 81 8.61 2.72 4.74
N HIS A 82 7.47 2.13 4.38
CA HIS A 82 7.00 1.94 3.01
C HIS A 82 6.94 3.28 2.25
N MET A 83 6.18 4.26 2.77
CA MET A 83 6.06 5.59 2.14
C MET A 83 7.39 6.33 2.06
N TYR A 84 8.28 6.16 3.04
CA TYR A 84 9.62 6.73 2.98
C TYR A 84 10.40 6.17 1.80
N ARG A 85 10.47 4.84 1.63
CA ARG A 85 11.23 4.25 0.52
C ARG A 85 10.60 4.57 -0.82
N MET A 86 9.27 4.60 -0.93
CA MET A 86 8.59 5.11 -2.13
C MET A 86 9.03 6.53 -2.48
N SER A 87 9.11 7.44 -1.50
CA SER A 87 9.51 8.82 -1.72
C SER A 87 10.94 8.95 -2.27
N ILE A 88 11.84 8.03 -1.90
CA ILE A 88 13.18 7.91 -2.47
C ILE A 88 13.14 7.35 -3.89
N LEU A 89 12.31 6.33 -4.14
CA LEU A 89 12.15 5.73 -5.47
C LEU A 89 11.64 6.74 -6.50
N THR A 90 10.71 7.64 -6.13
CA THR A 90 10.22 8.66 -7.07
C THR A 90 11.33 9.63 -7.49
N MET A 91 12.33 9.89 -6.63
CA MET A 91 13.49 10.73 -6.95
C MET A 91 14.46 10.06 -7.93
N LEU A 92 14.32 8.75 -8.15
CA LEU A 92 15.14 7.95 -9.06
C LEU A 92 14.45 7.66 -10.40
N ALA A 93 13.35 8.37 -10.71
CA ALA A 93 12.63 8.21 -11.97
C ALA A 93 13.59 8.24 -13.18
N PRO A 94 13.53 7.25 -14.10
CA PRO A 94 14.43 7.20 -15.25
C PRO A 94 14.29 8.45 -16.12
N ALA A 95 15.38 8.88 -16.77
CA ALA A 95 15.41 10.14 -17.53
C ALA A 95 14.30 10.28 -18.60
N SER A 96 13.91 9.16 -19.23
CA SER A 96 12.81 9.10 -20.22
C SER A 96 11.44 9.44 -19.63
N LEU A 97 11.27 9.25 -18.31
CA LEU A 97 10.04 9.54 -17.58
C LEU A 97 10.16 10.85 -16.78
N ALA A 98 11.29 11.09 -16.11
CA ALA A 98 11.51 12.25 -15.25
C ALA A 98 11.31 13.59 -15.98
N SER A 99 11.64 13.66 -17.27
CA SER A 99 11.42 14.85 -18.10
C SER A 99 9.94 15.23 -18.31
N ARG A 100 9.02 14.31 -17.98
CA ARG A 100 7.56 14.47 -18.13
C ARG A 100 6.82 14.49 -16.80
N LEU A 101 7.55 14.38 -15.68
CA LEU A 101 6.99 14.32 -14.33
C LEU A 101 7.35 15.56 -13.53
N ASN A 102 6.43 16.00 -12.68
CA ASN A 102 6.78 16.82 -11.53
C ASN A 102 7.27 15.92 -10.37
N ILE A 103 8.58 15.68 -10.29
CA ILE A 103 9.17 14.80 -9.26
C ILE A 103 8.83 15.25 -7.83
N PRO A 104 8.93 16.54 -7.44
CA PRO A 104 8.45 17.00 -6.14
C PRO A 104 7.00 16.61 -5.84
N ARG A 105 6.10 16.68 -6.83
CA ARG A 105 4.70 16.26 -6.68
C ARG A 105 4.58 14.75 -6.48
N CYS A 106 5.33 13.94 -7.24
CA CYS A 106 5.38 12.49 -7.03
C CYS A 106 5.89 12.11 -5.63
N THR A 107 6.95 12.76 -5.17
CA THR A 107 7.50 12.54 -3.82
C THR A 107 6.51 12.95 -2.74
N GLN A 108 5.82 14.09 -2.90
CA GLN A 108 4.75 14.50 -1.98
C GLN A 108 3.61 13.49 -1.97
N MET A 109 3.22 12.97 -3.15
CA MET A 109 2.17 11.97 -3.29
C MET A 109 2.53 10.65 -2.60
N ALA A 110 3.75 10.15 -2.80
CA ALA A 110 4.26 8.97 -2.10
C ALA A 110 4.18 9.12 -0.56
N LEU A 111 4.45 10.32 -0.03
CA LEU A 111 4.41 10.60 1.40
C LEU A 111 3.00 10.73 2.00
N VAL A 112 1.95 10.85 1.18
CA VAL A 112 0.59 11.11 1.65
C VAL A 112 -0.45 10.05 1.25
N HIS A 113 -0.16 9.20 0.26
CA HIS A 113 -1.16 8.29 -0.32
C HIS A 113 -1.79 7.35 0.73
N ASP A 114 -0.98 6.72 1.58
CA ASP A 114 -1.43 5.84 2.68
C ASP A 114 -1.63 6.59 4.01
N MET A 115 -1.70 7.93 4.01
CA MET A 115 -1.87 8.69 5.26
C MET A 115 -3.20 8.38 5.97
N ALA A 116 -4.23 8.01 5.21
CA ALA A 116 -5.53 7.60 5.74
C ALA A 116 -5.46 6.36 6.64
N GLU A 117 -4.48 5.47 6.41
CA GLU A 117 -4.26 4.26 7.21
C GLU A 117 -3.86 4.56 8.65
N SER A 118 -3.51 5.81 8.96
CA SER A 118 -3.31 6.27 10.34
C SER A 118 -4.55 6.02 11.20
N LEU A 119 -5.77 6.11 10.66
CA LEU A 119 -7.01 5.78 11.38
C LEU A 119 -7.72 4.55 10.82
N VAL A 120 -7.65 4.31 9.50
CA VAL A 120 -8.27 3.15 8.86
C VAL A 120 -7.60 1.83 9.27
N GLY A 121 -6.28 1.86 9.50
CA GLY A 121 -5.45 0.67 9.49
C GLY A 121 -5.09 0.25 8.06
N ASP A 122 -4.10 -0.63 7.93
CA ASP A 122 -3.74 -1.24 6.63
C ASP A 122 -4.73 -2.37 6.35
N ILE A 123 -5.74 -2.10 5.51
CA ILE A 123 -6.77 -3.06 5.12
C ILE A 123 -6.28 -3.84 3.90
N THR A 124 -6.17 -5.15 4.03
CA THR A 124 -5.70 -6.07 2.99
C THR A 124 -6.86 -6.76 2.26
N PRO A 125 -6.62 -7.38 1.07
CA PRO A 125 -7.66 -8.12 0.35
C PRO A 125 -8.36 -9.22 1.16
N VAL A 126 -7.69 -9.78 2.17
CA VAL A 126 -8.23 -10.89 2.98
C VAL A 126 -9.14 -10.44 4.12
N ASP A 127 -9.23 -9.14 4.40
CA ASP A 127 -10.04 -8.59 5.49
C ASP A 127 -11.54 -8.51 5.14
N GLY A 128 -11.92 -8.78 3.89
CA GLY A 128 -13.32 -8.82 3.45
C GLY A 128 -14.04 -7.47 3.46
N VAL A 129 -13.29 -6.36 3.55
CA VAL A 129 -13.83 -5.01 3.42
C VAL A 129 -13.94 -4.67 1.93
N LEU A 130 -15.17 -4.39 1.47
CA LEU A 130 -15.41 -3.98 0.09
C LEU A 130 -14.62 -2.72 -0.27
N LYS A 131 -14.13 -2.65 -1.51
CA LYS A 131 -13.36 -1.50 -2.02
C LYS A 131 -14.06 -0.16 -1.80
N ALA A 132 -15.38 -0.11 -2.03
CA ALA A 132 -16.19 1.09 -1.82
C ALA A 132 -16.22 1.52 -0.33
N GLU A 133 -16.25 0.56 0.60
CA GLU A 133 -16.19 0.87 2.02
C GLU A 133 -14.78 1.32 2.41
N LYS A 134 -13.70 0.66 1.94
CA LYS A 134 -12.31 1.11 2.16
C LYS A 134 -12.14 2.57 1.70
N SER A 135 -12.50 2.88 0.46
CA SER A 135 -12.41 4.23 -0.10
C SER A 135 -13.24 5.25 0.70
N ARG A 136 -14.45 4.89 1.16
CA ARG A 136 -15.25 5.75 2.05
C ARG A 136 -14.53 6.03 3.37
N ARG A 137 -13.91 5.01 3.98
CA ARG A 137 -13.18 5.16 5.25
C ARG A 137 -11.96 6.06 5.09
N GLU A 138 -11.22 5.88 4.00
CA GLU A 138 -10.03 6.66 3.70
C GLU A 138 -10.37 8.11 3.38
N THR A 139 -11.39 8.32 2.55
CA THR A 139 -11.94 9.65 2.26
C THR A 139 -12.36 10.38 3.54
N ALA A 140 -13.09 9.71 4.44
CA ALA A 140 -13.51 10.29 5.71
C ALA A 140 -12.31 10.63 6.62
N THR A 141 -11.27 9.80 6.62
CA THR A 141 -10.03 10.07 7.36
C THR A 141 -9.31 11.28 6.81
N MET A 142 -9.13 11.36 5.50
CA MET A 142 -8.44 12.50 4.87
C MET A 142 -9.22 13.80 5.04
N SER A 143 -10.56 13.75 4.99
CA SER A 143 -11.39 14.91 5.35
C SER A 143 -11.15 15.37 6.79
N TYR A 144 -11.06 14.44 7.75
CA TYR A 144 -10.76 14.77 9.15
C TYR A 144 -9.34 15.34 9.32
N LEU A 145 -8.32 14.69 8.75
CA LEU A 145 -6.93 15.14 8.87
C LEU A 145 -6.72 16.52 8.24
N CYS A 146 -7.18 16.71 7.01
CA CYS A 146 -6.95 17.94 6.25
C CYS A 146 -7.90 19.07 6.64
N GLY A 147 -9.17 18.76 6.94
CA GLY A 147 -10.19 19.75 7.31
C GLY A 147 -10.18 20.06 8.79
N ASP A 148 -10.35 19.05 9.64
CA ASP A 148 -10.55 19.27 11.07
C ASP A 148 -9.24 19.58 11.78
N LEU A 149 -8.15 18.84 11.49
CA LEU A 149 -6.87 19.05 12.17
C LEU A 149 -6.00 20.14 11.54
N LEU A 150 -6.02 20.27 10.20
CA LEU A 150 -5.18 21.24 9.48
C LEU A 150 -5.93 22.50 8.99
N GLY A 151 -7.27 22.52 8.98
CA GLY A 151 -8.05 23.61 8.37
C GLY A 151 -7.87 24.99 9.02
N LYS A 152 -7.35 25.08 10.25
CA LYS A 152 -6.98 26.36 10.90
C LYS A 152 -5.47 26.60 11.00
N VAL A 153 -4.64 25.65 10.58
CA VAL A 153 -3.19 25.76 10.60
C VAL A 153 -2.74 26.54 9.37
N GLY A 154 -2.10 27.70 9.56
CA GLY A 154 -1.59 28.51 8.44
C GLY A 154 -2.66 28.91 7.41
N GLY A 155 -3.93 29.02 7.83
CA GLY A 155 -5.06 29.31 6.94
C GLY A 155 -5.61 28.12 6.17
N GLY A 156 -5.23 26.88 6.50
CA GLY A 156 -5.78 25.65 5.89
C GLY A 156 -5.10 25.19 4.60
N VAL A 157 -4.25 26.04 4.01
CA VAL A 157 -3.61 25.82 2.70
C VAL A 157 -2.88 24.47 2.63
N ALA A 158 -2.12 24.12 3.67
CA ALA A 158 -1.39 22.85 3.70
C ALA A 158 -2.33 21.63 3.74
N GLY A 159 -3.45 21.72 4.44
CA GLY A 159 -4.47 20.68 4.48
C GLY A 159 -5.14 20.49 3.13
N GLU A 160 -5.51 21.60 2.46
CA GLU A 160 -6.10 21.58 1.12
C GLU A 160 -5.16 20.96 0.08
N GLU A 161 -3.88 21.37 0.09
CA GLU A 161 -2.88 20.82 -0.82
C GLU A 161 -2.70 19.32 -0.61
N MET A 162 -2.56 18.88 0.64
CA MET A 162 -2.41 17.47 0.99
C MET A 162 -3.64 16.64 0.56
N ARG A 163 -4.85 17.17 0.76
CA ARG A 163 -6.09 16.51 0.33
C ARG A 163 -6.17 16.39 -1.19
N ALA A 164 -5.69 17.40 -1.92
CA ALA A 164 -5.66 17.41 -3.38
C ALA A 164 -4.63 16.40 -3.92
N VAL A 165 -3.44 16.32 -3.32
CA VAL A 165 -2.42 15.30 -3.67
C VAL A 165 -2.98 13.90 -3.47
N TRP A 166 -3.61 13.65 -2.32
CA TRP A 166 -4.19 12.35 -2.02
C TRP A 166 -5.31 11.99 -3.00
N GLN A 167 -6.20 12.94 -3.34
CA GLN A 167 -7.25 12.69 -4.33
C GLN A 167 -6.67 12.35 -5.71
N GLU A 168 -5.62 13.07 -6.12
CA GLU A 168 -4.95 12.82 -7.40
C GLU A 168 -4.40 11.39 -7.49
N TYR A 169 -3.84 10.87 -6.40
CA TYR A 169 -3.43 9.46 -6.31
C TYR A 169 -4.61 8.51 -6.43
N GLU A 170 -5.69 8.75 -5.68
CA GLU A 170 -6.90 7.90 -5.69
C GLU A 170 -7.58 7.86 -7.06
N ASP A 171 -7.63 8.99 -7.76
CA ASP A 171 -8.21 9.08 -9.10
C ASP A 171 -7.36 8.31 -10.11
N GLY A 172 -6.03 8.29 -9.94
CA GLY A 172 -5.12 7.46 -10.75
C GLY A 172 -4.98 7.91 -12.21
N GLU A 173 -5.40 9.13 -12.54
CA GLU A 173 -5.52 9.61 -13.92
C GLU A 173 -4.24 10.30 -14.43
N THR A 174 -3.52 11.02 -13.56
CA THR A 174 -2.34 11.80 -13.96
C THR A 174 -1.12 10.89 -14.18
N LEU A 175 -0.14 11.37 -14.95
CA LEU A 175 1.09 10.62 -15.16
C LEU A 175 1.87 10.45 -13.85
N GLU A 176 1.84 11.48 -12.98
CA GLU A 176 2.35 11.44 -11.62
C GLU A 176 1.67 10.35 -10.78
N ALA A 177 0.33 10.32 -10.76
CA ALA A 177 -0.42 9.31 -10.01
C ALA A 177 -0.10 7.89 -10.50
N ARG A 178 -0.12 7.68 -11.83
CA ARG A 178 0.23 6.38 -12.44
C ARG A 178 1.66 5.96 -12.09
N PHE A 179 2.60 6.90 -12.10
CA PHE A 179 3.97 6.61 -11.69
C PHE A 179 4.08 6.24 -10.21
N VAL A 180 3.41 6.96 -9.31
CA VAL A 180 3.44 6.63 -7.87
C VAL A 180 2.73 5.31 -7.58
N HIS A 181 1.66 4.98 -8.31
CA HIS A 181 1.02 3.65 -8.27
C HIS A 181 1.96 2.52 -8.70
N ASP A 182 2.80 2.74 -9.70
CA ASP A 182 3.82 1.76 -10.11
C ASP A 182 4.97 1.69 -9.11
N VAL A 183 5.36 2.83 -8.50
CA VAL A 183 6.36 2.88 -7.42
C VAL A 183 5.89 2.12 -6.18
N ASP A 184 4.62 2.23 -5.78
CA ASP A 184 4.04 1.46 -4.66
C ASP A 184 4.21 -0.06 -4.89
N LYS A 185 3.83 -0.54 -6.07
CA LYS A 185 4.00 -1.96 -6.45
C LYS A 185 5.48 -2.37 -6.50
N MET A 186 6.34 -1.52 -7.05
CA MET A 186 7.78 -1.76 -7.10
C MET A 186 8.38 -1.86 -5.69
N GLU A 187 7.95 -1.00 -4.77
CA GLU A 187 8.40 -1.00 -3.38
C GLU A 187 8.00 -2.30 -2.66
N LEU A 188 6.74 -2.73 -2.84
CA LEU A 188 6.25 -4.03 -2.34
C LEU A 188 7.11 -5.20 -2.84
N LEU A 189 7.46 -5.21 -4.13
CA LEU A 189 8.27 -6.27 -4.73
C LEU A 189 9.72 -6.25 -4.19
N LEU A 190 10.31 -5.08 -3.98
CA LEU A 190 11.61 -4.96 -3.34
C LEU A 190 11.55 -5.57 -1.94
N GLN A 191 10.58 -5.13 -1.12
CA GLN A 191 10.44 -5.61 0.25
C GLN A 191 10.24 -7.13 0.34
N MET A 192 9.47 -7.69 -0.60
CA MET A 192 9.34 -9.14 -0.78
C MET A 192 10.73 -9.79 -0.95
N MET A 193 11.53 -9.32 -1.90
CA MET A 193 12.87 -9.87 -2.17
C MET A 193 13.80 -9.78 -0.96
N GLU A 194 13.79 -8.66 -0.24
CA GLU A 194 14.62 -8.49 0.95
C GLU A 194 14.22 -9.41 2.10
N TYR A 195 12.93 -9.66 2.29
CA TYR A 195 12.46 -10.61 3.30
C TYR A 195 12.77 -12.06 2.94
N GLU A 196 12.64 -12.46 1.67
CA GLU A 196 13.04 -13.79 1.20
C GLU A 196 14.55 -14.03 1.42
N ARG A 197 15.38 -13.01 1.14
CA ARG A 197 16.81 -13.03 1.41
C ARG A 197 17.14 -13.14 2.89
N ALA A 198 16.49 -12.32 3.72
CA ALA A 198 16.70 -12.35 5.16
C ALA A 198 16.32 -13.72 5.76
N ALA A 199 15.30 -14.35 5.20
CA ALA A 199 14.88 -15.71 5.54
C ALA A 199 15.75 -16.81 4.91
N GLN A 200 16.75 -16.46 4.08
CA GLN A 200 17.66 -17.43 3.44
C GLN A 200 16.93 -18.54 2.67
N GLY A 201 15.80 -18.20 2.04
CA GLY A 201 15.03 -19.13 1.22
C GLY A 201 14.13 -20.08 2.01
N THR A 202 13.93 -19.86 3.32
CA THR A 202 12.94 -20.61 4.12
C THR A 202 11.54 -20.02 4.07
N LEU A 203 11.37 -18.84 3.47
CA LEU A 203 10.10 -18.15 3.33
C LEU A 203 9.90 -17.76 1.87
N ASP A 204 8.79 -18.21 1.27
CA ASP A 204 8.39 -17.82 -0.08
C ASP A 204 7.25 -16.79 0.00
N LEU A 205 7.50 -15.62 -0.59
CA LEU A 205 6.58 -14.48 -0.64
C LEU A 205 6.08 -14.24 -2.07
N GLY A 206 6.17 -15.23 -2.96
CA GLY A 206 5.80 -15.14 -4.37
C GLY A 206 4.34 -14.79 -4.63
N GLU A 207 3.44 -14.91 -3.64
CA GLU A 207 2.06 -14.38 -3.76
C GLU A 207 2.07 -12.88 -4.10
N PHE A 208 3.04 -12.12 -3.60
CA PHE A 208 3.19 -10.70 -3.90
C PHE A 208 3.73 -10.44 -5.31
N ALA A 209 4.43 -11.39 -5.93
CA ALA A 209 5.00 -11.21 -7.28
C ALA A 209 3.92 -10.96 -8.35
N TRP A 210 2.66 -11.34 -8.09
CA TRP A 210 1.52 -11.03 -8.95
C TRP A 210 1.37 -9.53 -9.26
N VAL A 211 1.72 -8.62 -8.32
CA VAL A 211 1.58 -7.17 -8.57
C VAL A 211 2.46 -6.68 -9.72
N ALA A 212 3.52 -7.41 -10.09
CA ALA A 212 4.34 -7.10 -11.25
C ALA A 212 3.53 -7.10 -12.57
N THR A 213 2.44 -7.88 -12.63
CA THR A 213 1.52 -7.90 -13.79
C THR A 213 0.71 -6.62 -13.94
N ARG A 214 0.63 -5.81 -12.87
CA ARG A 214 -0.18 -4.59 -12.76
C ARG A 214 0.62 -3.31 -12.97
N ILE A 215 1.90 -3.41 -13.31
CA ILE A 215 2.77 -2.27 -13.58
C ILE A 215 2.56 -1.77 -15.01
N GLU A 216 2.25 -0.49 -15.14
CA GLU A 216 1.80 0.11 -16.39
C GLU A 216 2.95 0.74 -17.19
N LEU A 217 3.81 1.50 -16.51
CA LEU A 217 4.87 2.28 -17.14
C LEU A 217 6.04 1.38 -17.55
N PRO A 218 6.50 1.45 -18.82
CA PRO A 218 7.63 0.64 -19.30
C PRO A 218 8.90 0.83 -18.47
N GLU A 219 9.13 2.05 -17.99
CA GLU A 219 10.28 2.39 -17.16
C GLU A 219 10.31 1.61 -15.83
N VAL A 220 9.17 1.51 -15.13
CA VAL A 220 9.09 0.78 -13.86
C VAL A 220 9.03 -0.74 -14.11
N ARG A 221 8.40 -1.16 -15.22
CA ARG A 221 8.40 -2.57 -15.64
C ARG A 221 9.82 -3.10 -15.83
N ALA A 222 10.73 -2.31 -16.40
CA ALA A 222 12.12 -2.70 -16.57
C ALA A 222 12.81 -3.00 -15.21
N TRP A 223 12.56 -2.19 -14.18
CA TRP A 223 13.06 -2.47 -12.82
C TRP A 223 12.47 -3.76 -12.24
N CYS A 224 11.18 -4.01 -12.47
CA CYS A 224 10.55 -5.25 -12.02
C CYS A 224 11.11 -6.49 -12.73
N GLU A 225 11.37 -6.42 -14.02
CA GLU A 225 11.99 -7.53 -14.76
C GLU A 225 13.41 -7.83 -14.23
N GLU A 226 14.18 -6.80 -13.89
CA GLU A 226 15.49 -6.96 -13.26
C GLU A 226 15.39 -7.62 -11.87
N LEU A 227 14.47 -7.14 -11.03
CA LEU A 227 14.25 -7.69 -9.69
C LEU A 227 13.74 -9.13 -9.72
N LEU A 228 12.82 -9.47 -10.63
CA LEU A 228 12.32 -10.85 -10.74
C LEU A 228 13.42 -11.80 -11.22
N LYS A 229 14.31 -11.36 -12.10
CA LYS A 229 15.49 -12.13 -12.48
C LYS A 229 16.44 -12.36 -11.30
N GLU A 230 16.67 -11.32 -10.49
CA GLU A 230 17.45 -11.40 -9.26
C GLU A 230 16.83 -12.39 -8.26
N ARG A 231 15.50 -12.38 -8.12
CA ARG A 231 14.75 -13.35 -7.33
C ARG A 231 14.92 -14.78 -7.85
N ASP A 232 14.79 -15.00 -9.15
CA ASP A 232 14.99 -16.32 -9.75
C ASP A 232 16.41 -16.86 -9.52
N GLU A 233 17.42 -16.00 -9.62
CA GLU A 233 18.81 -16.35 -9.33
C GLU A 233 19.02 -16.73 -7.87
N PHE A 234 18.41 -15.98 -6.94
CA PHE A 234 18.43 -16.29 -5.52
C PHE A 234 17.83 -17.67 -5.22
N TRP A 235 16.62 -17.95 -5.72
CA TRP A 235 15.95 -19.24 -5.49
C TRP A 235 16.73 -20.41 -6.09
N ARG A 236 17.30 -20.25 -7.29
CA ARG A 236 18.22 -21.25 -7.87
C ARG A 236 19.44 -21.47 -6.99
N GLY A 237 20.01 -20.40 -6.43
CA GLY A 237 21.17 -20.45 -5.53
C GLY A 237 20.92 -21.26 -4.26
N VAL A 238 19.68 -21.26 -3.74
CA VAL A 238 19.27 -22.07 -2.57
C VAL A 238 18.68 -23.44 -2.97
N GLY A 239 18.82 -23.85 -4.24
CA GLY A 239 18.40 -25.17 -4.72
C GLY A 239 16.89 -25.33 -4.94
N ARG A 240 16.15 -24.23 -5.08
CA ARG A 240 14.71 -24.20 -5.40
C ARG A 240 14.49 -23.52 -6.76
N THR A 241 13.31 -23.67 -7.35
CA THR A 241 12.96 -23.00 -8.61
C THR A 241 11.64 -22.28 -8.46
N THR A 242 11.58 -21.01 -8.81
CA THR A 242 10.37 -20.16 -8.76
C THR A 242 9.18 -20.73 -9.54
N GLY A 243 9.36 -21.74 -10.40
CA GLY A 243 8.28 -22.39 -11.16
C GLY A 243 7.84 -23.78 -10.71
N GLY A 244 8.07 -24.15 -9.44
CA GLY A 244 7.79 -25.50 -8.92
C GLY A 244 6.39 -25.72 -8.29
N GLY A 245 5.57 -24.69 -8.11
CA GLY A 245 4.31 -24.81 -7.36
C GLY A 245 3.08 -24.17 -8.01
N GLN A 246 1.92 -24.48 -7.41
CA GLN A 246 0.57 -24.33 -7.97
C GLN A 246 0.23 -22.89 -8.37
N GLU A 247 -0.54 -22.76 -9.45
CA GLU A 247 -1.16 -21.49 -9.86
C GLU A 247 -1.95 -20.86 -8.70
N VAL A 248 -1.86 -19.54 -8.56
CA VAL A 248 -2.72 -18.77 -7.65
C VAL A 248 -4.18 -19.09 -8.02
N GLY A 249 -4.93 -19.72 -7.11
CA GLY A 249 -6.31 -20.14 -7.39
C GLY A 249 -7.22 -18.97 -7.80
N ALA A 250 -8.16 -19.23 -8.70
CA ALA A 250 -9.02 -18.22 -9.35
C ALA A 250 -9.76 -17.27 -8.37
N GLU A 251 -10.12 -17.74 -7.17
CA GLU A 251 -10.75 -16.90 -6.14
C GLU A 251 -9.80 -15.84 -5.58
N LYS A 252 -8.52 -16.19 -5.36
CA LYS A 252 -7.49 -15.23 -4.95
C LYS A 252 -7.21 -14.25 -6.08
N GLU A 253 -7.09 -14.74 -7.30
CA GLU A 253 -6.90 -13.87 -8.47
C GLU A 253 -8.02 -12.84 -8.60
N ALA A 254 -9.29 -13.25 -8.41
CA ALA A 254 -10.43 -12.32 -8.40
C ALA A 254 -10.34 -11.27 -7.28
N GLN A 255 -9.94 -11.65 -6.06
CA GLN A 255 -9.73 -10.71 -4.94
C GLN A 255 -8.59 -9.73 -5.21
N HIS A 256 -7.48 -10.19 -5.78
CA HIS A 256 -6.35 -9.35 -6.18
C HIS A 256 -6.75 -8.37 -7.29
N VAL A 257 -7.52 -8.83 -8.28
CA VAL A 257 -8.05 -7.98 -9.35
C VAL A 257 -9.02 -6.92 -8.81
N GLU A 258 -9.87 -7.26 -7.84
CA GLU A 258 -10.78 -6.29 -7.23
C GLU A 258 -10.01 -5.21 -6.44
N TYR A 259 -9.02 -5.62 -5.65
CA TYR A 259 -8.22 -4.72 -4.82
C TYR A 259 -7.30 -3.81 -5.66
N TYR A 260 -6.45 -4.40 -6.50
CA TYR A 260 -5.47 -3.68 -7.34
C TYR A 260 -6.03 -3.26 -8.72
N GLY A 261 -7.33 -3.45 -8.93
CA GLY A 261 -8.04 -3.04 -10.14
C GLY A 261 -8.17 -1.54 -10.25
N ASN A 262 -7.41 -0.88 -11.14
CA ASN A 262 -7.74 0.48 -11.57
C ASN A 262 -9.16 0.43 -12.16
N GLY A 263 -10.05 1.31 -11.69
CA GLY A 263 -11.52 1.27 -11.88
C GLY A 263 -12.05 1.36 -13.32
N ASN A 264 -11.23 1.06 -14.33
CA ASN A 264 -11.70 0.86 -15.69
C ASN A 264 -12.38 -0.50 -15.82
N ALA A 265 -13.64 -0.55 -15.39
CA ALA A 265 -14.62 -1.37 -16.07
C ALA A 265 -14.66 -0.88 -17.53
N THR A 266 -13.90 -1.54 -18.40
CA THR A 266 -14.23 -1.55 -19.82
C THR A 266 -15.63 -2.15 -19.92
N ASN A 267 -16.64 -1.29 -20.03
CA ASN A 267 -17.94 -1.68 -20.55
C ASN A 267 -17.70 -2.17 -21.98
N GLY A 268 -17.51 -3.48 -22.12
CA GLY A 268 -17.53 -4.15 -23.41
C GLY A 268 -18.94 -4.07 -23.99
N ALA A 269 -19.05 -3.37 -25.10
CA ALA A 269 -19.97 -3.64 -26.19
C ALA A 269 -19.21 -3.41 -27.50
#